data_AF-A0A9K3L1B0-F1
#
_entry.id   AF-A0A9K3L1B0-F1
#
_cell.length_a   1.000
_cell.length_b   1.000
_cell.length_c   1.000
_cell.angle_alpha   90.00
_cell.angle_beta   90.00
_cell.angle_gamma   90.00
#
_symmetry.space_group_name_H-M   'P 1'
#
loop_
_entity.id
_entity.type
_entity.pdbx_description
1 polymer ?
#
loop_
_entity_poly.entity_id
_entity_poly.type
_entity_poly.pdbx_seq_one_letter_code
_entity_poly.pdbx_strand_id
1 'polypeptide(L)'
;MKRQHHEISNNNSAVSSPPCWWYQISDEIRSQGGHVADCLEFDDTRREIVINHTVKPETLLFEFPATSMISKEKALKLCPWLKNVKESDAVKFNNSTTDLILATAMAAFPGLLYLQTLPESASFDALPRRWHDNVVRDLLGSTSIYGHVQAAKSGTKQDYERLKGIFQNQHQGSSSSFPSFPKFDDMLAAVTSRAFQIGTIEGDVALVPLLDLCNHSRGKDMKRNVSYQIVGSDAEDESPQRMVVRSVATLQPGDTLILTYGALGNSQLLLNYGFCIAHNVEPDGSSNDVLEFVVEVDGKVIMVPLRAGPKSYSYGCFTKAVDAFRRKMIVQDTNDAHDAFDEDGDLERFLNETREHDNEEHNNDSVGGFDTIYEPEGWKDDGNFNEKGLGSNDVKEELYTLINLRQELVKRLKTLETAGCDDPISVSTESNPAAYAAVLRHSERRTIYFFARAVEKVCQKLSANDETKNDELRFFTSTDDFQLIEEQTTELSNVYLVLRKGIM
;
A
#
# COMPACT_ATOMS: atom_id res chain seq x y z
N MET A 1 14.71 -18.05 -17.34
CA MET A 1 14.07 -18.30 -18.65
C MET A 1 14.19 -17.00 -19.46
N LYS A 2 14.86 -17.01 -20.62
CA LYS A 2 15.15 -15.80 -21.41
C LYS A 2 13.82 -15.10 -21.75
N ARG A 3 13.65 -13.83 -21.34
CA ARG A 3 12.59 -12.94 -21.87
C ARG A 3 12.72 -12.97 -23.39
N GLN A 4 11.81 -13.67 -24.07
CA GLN A 4 11.63 -13.46 -25.49
C GLN A 4 11.07 -12.05 -25.61
N HIS A 5 11.94 -11.10 -25.97
CA HIS A 5 11.52 -9.91 -26.66
C HIS A 5 10.72 -10.40 -27.87
N HIS A 6 9.39 -10.31 -27.79
CA HIS A 6 8.61 -10.23 -29.00
C HIS A 6 9.10 -8.97 -29.71
N GLU A 7 9.82 -9.17 -30.82
CA GLU A 7 9.98 -8.15 -31.84
C GLU A 7 8.57 -7.72 -32.23
N ILE A 8 8.11 -6.62 -31.63
CA ILE A 8 6.98 -5.87 -32.14
C ILE A 8 7.44 -5.43 -33.52
N SER A 9 6.88 -6.05 -34.55
CA SER A 9 7.08 -5.63 -35.94
C SER A 9 6.80 -4.13 -36.01
N ASN A 10 7.80 -3.35 -36.42
CA ASN A 10 7.72 -1.92 -36.72
C ASN A 10 6.70 -1.67 -37.83
N ASN A 11 5.41 -1.73 -37.49
CA ASN A 11 4.41 -1.00 -38.24
C ASN A 11 4.62 0.46 -37.85
N ASN A 12 5.02 1.28 -38.82
CA ASN A 12 4.93 2.74 -38.74
C ASN A 12 3.44 3.13 -38.61
N SER A 13 2.86 2.89 -37.43
CA SER A 13 1.57 3.44 -37.05
C SER A 13 1.76 4.95 -36.98
N ALA A 14 1.02 5.67 -37.82
CA ALA A 14 0.98 7.12 -37.80
C ALA A 14 0.78 7.58 -36.34
N VAL A 15 1.70 8.41 -35.84
CA VAL A 15 1.59 9.04 -34.52
C VAL A 15 0.25 9.78 -34.49
N SER A 16 -0.69 9.26 -33.71
CA SER A 16 -1.98 9.93 -33.49
C SER A 16 -1.71 11.27 -32.84
N SER A 17 -2.26 12.35 -33.38
CA SER A 17 -2.14 13.66 -32.76
C SER A 17 -2.62 13.59 -31.31
N PRO A 18 -1.93 14.21 -30.34
CA PRO A 18 -2.34 14.17 -28.94
C PRO A 18 -3.77 14.68 -28.77
N PRO A 19 -4.50 14.18 -27.76
CA PRO A 19 -5.86 14.64 -27.51
C PRO A 19 -5.85 16.14 -27.16
N CYS A 20 -6.91 16.84 -27.57
CA CYS A 20 -6.99 18.30 -27.45
C CYS A 20 -6.80 18.78 -25.99
N TRP A 21 -7.21 17.96 -25.00
CA TRP A 21 -7.07 18.30 -23.59
C TRP A 21 -5.60 18.42 -23.13
N TRP A 22 -4.65 17.71 -23.75
CA TRP A 22 -3.23 17.73 -23.33
C TRP A 22 -2.64 19.14 -23.46
N TYR A 23 -2.88 19.78 -24.60
CA TYR A 23 -2.42 21.14 -24.83
C TYR A 23 -3.19 22.14 -23.97
N GLN A 24 -4.51 21.99 -23.86
CA GLN A 24 -5.35 22.88 -23.05
C GLN A 24 -4.94 22.89 -21.58
N ILE A 25 -4.68 21.72 -20.99
CA ILE A 25 -4.32 21.63 -19.57
C ILE A 25 -2.88 22.08 -19.32
N SER A 26 -1.97 21.82 -20.27
CA SER A 26 -0.61 22.35 -20.22
C SER A 26 -0.61 23.88 -20.27
N ASP A 27 -1.41 24.48 -21.14
CA ASP A 27 -1.56 25.92 -21.25
C ASP A 27 -2.26 26.52 -20.02
N GLU A 28 -3.24 25.82 -19.44
CA GLU A 28 -3.86 26.21 -18.17
C GLU A 28 -2.80 26.28 -17.05
N ILE A 29 -1.96 25.25 -16.89
CA ILE A 29 -0.87 25.22 -15.89
C ILE A 29 0.10 26.39 -16.11
N ARG A 30 0.55 26.61 -17.35
CA ARG A 30 1.44 27.74 -17.69
C ARG A 30 0.80 29.09 -17.39
N SER A 31 -0.49 29.27 -17.72
CA SER A 31 -1.22 30.52 -17.46
C SER A 31 -1.35 30.86 -15.97
N GLN A 32 -1.25 29.85 -15.10
CA GLN A 32 -1.31 29.99 -13.65
C GLN A 32 0.08 30.16 -13.00
N GLY A 33 1.13 30.30 -13.82
CA GLY A 33 2.52 30.48 -13.38
C GLY A 33 3.31 29.17 -13.24
N GLY A 34 2.78 28.05 -13.73
CA GLY A 34 3.48 26.76 -13.73
C GLY A 34 4.38 26.54 -14.94
N HIS A 35 4.97 25.34 -14.99
CA HIS A 35 5.84 24.90 -16.06
C HIS A 35 5.45 23.50 -16.55
N VAL A 36 5.45 23.31 -17.87
CA VAL A 36 5.35 22.01 -18.54
C VAL A 36 6.40 22.01 -19.64
N ALA A 37 7.42 21.15 -19.49
CA ALA A 37 8.56 21.14 -20.39
C ALA A 37 8.16 20.72 -21.82
N ASP A 38 8.76 21.37 -22.82
CA ASP A 38 8.51 21.09 -24.25
C ASP A 38 9.02 19.71 -24.70
N CYS A 39 9.81 19.04 -23.85
CA CYS A 39 10.28 17.68 -24.07
C CYS A 39 9.21 16.60 -23.86
N LEU A 40 8.04 16.97 -23.33
CA LEU A 40 6.99 16.07 -22.92
C LEU A 40 5.91 15.95 -23.99
N GLU A 41 5.58 14.72 -24.34
CA GLU A 41 4.46 14.37 -25.21
C GLU A 41 3.54 13.36 -24.52
N PHE A 42 2.27 13.36 -24.90
CA PHE A 42 1.31 12.37 -24.45
C PHE A 42 1.10 11.31 -25.53
N ASP A 43 1.44 10.06 -25.20
CA ASP A 43 1.15 8.90 -26.02
C ASP A 43 -0.28 8.42 -25.72
N ASP A 44 -1.23 8.77 -26.59
CA ASP A 44 -2.65 8.43 -26.42
C ASP A 44 -2.91 6.92 -26.45
N THR A 45 -2.06 6.15 -27.15
CA THR A 45 -2.23 4.69 -27.27
C THR A 45 -1.90 4.01 -25.94
N ARG A 46 -0.83 4.47 -25.27
CA ARG A 46 -0.42 3.93 -23.97
C ARG A 46 -1.03 4.69 -22.79
N ARG A 47 -1.60 5.87 -23.04
CA ARG A 47 -1.99 6.87 -22.04
C ARG A 47 -0.85 7.23 -21.10
N GLU A 48 0.33 7.43 -21.65
CA GLU A 48 1.58 7.69 -20.93
C GLU A 48 2.21 9.01 -21.34
N ILE A 49 2.98 9.61 -20.43
CA ILE A 49 3.81 10.77 -20.76
C ILE A 49 5.19 10.28 -21.19
N VAL A 50 5.61 10.67 -22.39
CA VAL A 50 6.87 10.24 -23.01
C VAL A 50 7.78 11.42 -23.31
N ILE A 51 9.07 11.13 -23.39
CA ILE A 51 10.11 12.09 -23.76
C ILE A 51 10.27 12.12 -25.29
N ASN A 52 10.32 13.30 -25.91
CA ASN A 52 10.54 13.43 -27.36
C ASN A 52 11.99 13.79 -27.76
N HIS A 53 12.83 14.19 -26.80
CA HIS A 53 14.26 14.44 -27.00
C HIS A 53 15.07 14.13 -25.73
N THR A 54 16.36 13.84 -25.85
CA THR A 54 17.19 13.49 -24.69
C THR A 54 17.16 14.56 -23.59
N VAL A 55 16.81 14.17 -22.37
CA VAL A 55 16.76 15.02 -21.16
C VAL A 55 17.91 14.63 -20.22
N LYS A 56 18.60 15.63 -19.66
CA LYS A 56 19.67 15.42 -18.67
C LYS A 56 19.09 15.30 -17.26
N PRO A 57 19.78 14.64 -16.30
CA PRO A 57 19.37 14.68 -14.89
C PRO A 57 19.18 16.10 -14.36
N GLU A 58 18.33 16.25 -13.36
CA GLU A 58 17.93 17.52 -12.70
C GLU A 58 17.18 18.53 -13.58
N THR A 59 16.83 18.15 -14.82
CA THR A 59 16.00 18.98 -15.69
C THR A 59 14.61 19.15 -15.08
N LEU A 60 14.14 20.41 -15.02
CA LEU A 60 12.77 20.73 -14.63
C LEU A 60 11.82 20.22 -15.71
N LEU A 61 10.93 19.30 -15.33
CA LEU A 61 9.91 18.74 -16.23
C LEU A 61 8.56 19.38 -16.01
N PHE A 62 8.17 19.54 -14.74
CA PHE A 62 6.94 20.21 -14.34
C PHE A 62 7.16 21.14 -13.16
N GLU A 63 6.35 22.20 -13.12
CA GLU A 63 6.14 23.03 -11.95
C GLU A 63 4.64 23.33 -11.82
N PHE A 64 4.05 22.98 -10.68
CA PHE A 64 2.63 23.14 -10.41
C PHE A 64 2.43 24.12 -9.25
N PRO A 65 1.95 25.33 -9.52
CA PRO A 65 1.49 26.23 -8.46
C PRO A 65 0.27 25.64 -7.75
N ALA A 66 0.06 25.94 -6.46
CA ALA A 66 -1.12 25.46 -5.71
C ALA A 66 -2.47 25.78 -6.40
N THR A 67 -2.55 26.86 -7.17
CA THR A 67 -3.74 27.23 -7.96
C THR A 67 -4.09 26.24 -9.06
N SER A 68 -3.09 25.52 -9.60
CA SER A 68 -3.24 24.53 -10.67
C SER A 68 -3.67 23.16 -10.18
N MET A 69 -3.44 22.86 -8.90
CA MET A 69 -3.86 21.62 -8.27
C MET A 69 -5.36 21.64 -7.93
N ILE A 70 -5.95 20.46 -7.74
CA ILE A 70 -7.31 20.31 -7.21
C ILE A 70 -7.18 19.96 -5.74
N SER A 71 -7.01 20.99 -4.91
CA SER A 71 -6.92 20.90 -3.45
C SER A 71 -8.29 21.06 -2.78
N LYS A 72 -8.33 20.79 -1.46
CA LYS A 72 -9.50 21.03 -0.62
C LYS A 72 -9.98 22.47 -0.72
N GLU A 73 -9.09 23.46 -0.70
CA GLU A 73 -9.43 24.89 -0.81
C GLU A 73 -10.13 25.20 -2.13
N LYS A 74 -9.63 24.63 -3.24
CA LYS A 74 -10.24 24.79 -4.56
C LYS A 74 -11.61 24.12 -4.61
N ALA A 75 -11.74 22.91 -4.07
CA ALA A 75 -13.01 22.19 -3.96
C ALA A 75 -14.04 22.97 -3.13
N LEU A 76 -13.64 23.56 -1.99
CA LEU A 76 -14.50 24.40 -1.15
C LEU A 76 -14.91 25.73 -1.81
N LYS A 77 -14.08 26.27 -2.72
CA LYS A 77 -14.46 27.43 -3.54
C LYS A 77 -15.51 27.05 -4.59
N LEU A 78 -15.39 25.87 -5.20
CA LEU A 78 -16.36 25.35 -6.17
C LEU A 78 -17.69 24.98 -5.48
N CYS A 79 -17.63 24.30 -4.33
CA CYS A 79 -18.77 23.86 -3.54
C CYS A 79 -18.73 24.45 -2.13
N PRO A 80 -19.16 25.70 -1.89
CA PRO A 80 -19.07 26.34 -0.57
C PRO A 80 -19.79 25.58 0.56
N TRP A 81 -20.83 24.82 0.23
CA TRP A 81 -21.61 24.02 1.19
C TRP A 81 -20.79 22.89 1.83
N LEU A 82 -19.73 22.42 1.16
CA LEU A 82 -18.84 21.37 1.67
C LEU A 82 -18.06 21.80 2.92
N LYS A 83 -18.02 23.09 3.27
CA LYS A 83 -17.45 23.59 4.54
C LYS A 83 -18.16 23.02 5.78
N ASN A 84 -19.36 22.49 5.58
CA ASN A 84 -20.17 21.87 6.62
C ASN A 84 -19.92 20.35 6.75
N VAL A 85 -19.10 19.77 5.88
CA VAL A 85 -18.62 18.39 6.02
C VAL A 85 -17.49 18.42 7.05
N LYS A 86 -17.80 17.94 8.26
CA LYS A 86 -16.88 17.87 9.39
C LYS A 86 -17.05 16.54 10.08
N GLU A 87 -15.94 15.95 10.50
CA GLU A 87 -15.96 14.82 11.43
C GLU A 87 -16.26 15.29 12.85
N SER A 88 -16.91 14.41 13.60
CA SER A 88 -17.19 14.56 15.03
C SER A 88 -17.23 13.17 15.65
N ASP A 89 -17.09 13.08 16.98
CA ASP A 89 -17.16 11.79 17.68
C ASP A 89 -18.48 11.02 17.39
N ALA A 90 -19.57 11.73 17.11
CA ALA A 90 -20.86 11.14 16.77
C ALA A 90 -21.01 10.75 15.28
N VAL A 91 -20.17 11.29 14.41
CA VAL A 91 -20.25 11.13 12.95
C VAL A 91 -18.85 11.00 12.37
N LYS A 92 -18.38 9.75 12.25
CA LYS A 92 -17.13 9.41 11.57
C LYS A 92 -17.41 8.93 10.14
N PHE A 93 -16.72 9.51 9.16
CA PHE A 93 -16.73 9.02 7.78
C PHE A 93 -15.80 7.81 7.64
N ASN A 94 -16.06 6.96 6.65
CA ASN A 94 -15.23 5.79 6.37
C ASN A 94 -14.03 6.14 5.47
N ASN A 95 -14.12 7.25 4.74
CA ASN A 95 -13.04 7.83 3.95
C ASN A 95 -12.65 9.18 4.55
N SER A 96 -11.43 9.64 4.25
CA SER A 96 -10.96 10.93 4.75
C SER A 96 -11.90 12.07 4.30
N THR A 97 -12.14 13.02 5.20
CA THR A 97 -12.96 14.19 4.87
C THR A 97 -12.42 14.96 3.65
N THR A 98 -11.10 15.01 3.47
CA THR A 98 -10.48 15.65 2.29
C THR A 98 -10.87 14.92 1.00
N ASP A 99 -10.75 13.59 0.96
CA ASP A 99 -11.09 12.80 -0.23
C ASP A 99 -12.56 12.96 -0.61
N LEU A 100 -13.44 12.93 0.39
CA LEU A 100 -14.87 13.12 0.21
C LEU A 100 -15.21 14.51 -0.35
N ILE A 101 -14.53 15.56 0.11
CA ILE A 101 -14.70 16.92 -0.39
C ILE A 101 -14.25 17.02 -1.85
N LEU A 102 -13.07 16.49 -2.18
CA LEU A 102 -12.53 16.50 -3.54
C LEU A 102 -13.45 15.74 -4.51
N ALA A 103 -13.80 14.51 -4.17
CA ALA A 103 -14.65 13.64 -4.99
C ALA A 103 -16.04 14.26 -5.23
N THR A 104 -16.65 14.83 -4.18
CA THR A 104 -17.97 15.46 -4.29
C THR A 104 -17.93 16.72 -5.15
N ALA A 105 -16.91 17.56 -4.98
CA ALA A 105 -16.76 18.78 -5.79
C ALA A 105 -16.54 18.44 -7.27
N MET A 106 -15.68 17.48 -7.58
CA MET A 106 -15.45 17.01 -8.94
C MET A 106 -16.71 16.39 -9.56
N ALA A 107 -17.48 15.61 -8.79
CA ALA A 107 -18.71 14.99 -9.26
C ALA A 107 -19.81 16.04 -9.55
N ALA A 108 -19.84 17.15 -8.80
CA ALA A 108 -20.78 18.24 -8.99
C ALA A 108 -20.40 19.22 -10.11
N PHE A 109 -19.12 19.27 -10.50
CA PHE A 109 -18.59 20.22 -11.50
C PHE A 109 -17.97 19.51 -12.71
N PRO A 110 -18.79 18.96 -13.63
CA PRO A 110 -18.30 18.22 -14.79
C PRO A 110 -17.53 19.07 -15.82
N GLY A 111 -17.56 20.41 -15.70
CA GLY A 111 -16.86 21.32 -16.59
C GLY A 111 -15.38 21.53 -16.28
N LEU A 112 -14.83 20.89 -15.25
CA LEU A 112 -13.40 20.95 -14.94
C LEU A 112 -12.58 20.30 -16.05
N LEU A 113 -11.61 21.02 -16.63
CA LEU A 113 -10.78 20.52 -17.72
C LEU A 113 -10.04 19.22 -17.34
N TYR A 114 -9.56 19.14 -16.11
CA TYR A 114 -8.92 17.93 -15.55
C TYR A 114 -9.78 16.67 -15.68
N LEU A 115 -11.11 16.77 -15.64
CA LEU A 115 -11.97 15.59 -15.77
C LEU A 115 -11.89 14.94 -17.16
N GLN A 116 -11.37 15.66 -18.17
CA GLN A 116 -11.12 15.12 -19.51
C GLN A 116 -9.82 14.29 -19.58
N THR A 117 -8.93 14.43 -18.60
CA THR A 117 -7.67 13.69 -18.53
C THR A 117 -7.81 12.36 -17.79
N LEU A 118 -8.87 12.22 -16.99
CA LEU A 118 -9.17 10.99 -16.26
C LEU A 118 -9.49 9.82 -17.21
N PRO A 119 -9.21 8.58 -16.79
CA PRO A 119 -9.63 7.42 -17.55
C PRO A 119 -11.16 7.26 -17.53
N GLU A 120 -11.67 6.39 -18.40
CA GLU A 120 -13.10 6.05 -18.41
C GLU A 120 -13.51 5.35 -17.10
N SER A 121 -14.81 5.42 -16.76
CA SER A 121 -15.35 4.81 -15.53
C SER A 121 -15.00 3.32 -15.41
N ALA A 122 -14.99 2.59 -16.53
CA ALA A 122 -14.65 1.17 -16.57
C ALA A 122 -13.21 0.86 -16.12
N SER A 123 -12.28 1.81 -16.25
CA SER A 123 -10.91 1.63 -15.75
C SER A 123 -10.86 1.54 -14.22
N PHE A 124 -11.83 2.15 -13.52
CA PHE A 124 -11.92 2.04 -12.06
C PHE A 124 -12.54 0.72 -11.59
N ASP A 125 -13.12 -0.09 -12.48
CA ASP A 125 -13.65 -1.43 -12.14
C ASP A 125 -12.54 -2.42 -11.73
N ALA A 126 -11.27 -2.04 -11.87
CA ALA A 126 -10.15 -2.75 -11.29
C ALA A 126 -10.12 -2.70 -9.75
N LEU A 127 -10.79 -1.72 -9.13
CA LEU A 127 -10.89 -1.60 -7.67
C LEU A 127 -11.85 -2.65 -7.10
N PRO A 128 -11.44 -3.48 -6.12
CA PRO A 128 -12.28 -4.54 -5.57
C PRO A 128 -13.62 -4.10 -4.99
N ARG A 129 -13.70 -2.87 -4.46
CA ARG A 129 -14.96 -2.31 -3.94
C ARG A 129 -16.05 -2.17 -5.01
N ARG A 130 -15.67 -2.17 -6.30
CA ARG A 130 -16.60 -2.12 -7.45
C ARG A 130 -16.92 -3.49 -8.02
N TRP A 131 -16.21 -4.54 -7.62
CA TRP A 131 -16.50 -5.90 -8.07
C TRP A 131 -17.84 -6.39 -7.51
N HIS A 132 -18.45 -7.34 -8.20
CA HIS A 132 -19.64 -8.02 -7.71
C HIS A 132 -19.34 -8.83 -6.44
N ASP A 133 -20.29 -8.91 -5.52
CA ASP A 133 -20.07 -9.53 -4.19
C ASP A 133 -19.69 -11.02 -4.28
N ASN A 134 -20.23 -11.74 -5.28
CA ASN A 134 -19.82 -13.11 -5.55
C ASN A 134 -18.36 -13.19 -6.01
N VAL A 135 -17.92 -12.29 -6.89
CA VAL A 135 -16.52 -12.23 -7.35
C VAL A 135 -15.58 -11.93 -6.18
N VAL A 136 -15.92 -10.96 -5.33
CA VAL A 136 -15.13 -10.63 -4.13
C VAL A 136 -15.03 -11.84 -3.20
N ARG A 137 -16.15 -12.49 -2.88
CA ARG A 137 -16.16 -13.67 -2.01
C ARG A 137 -15.36 -14.83 -2.60
N ASP A 138 -15.58 -15.13 -3.87
CA ASP A 138 -15.02 -16.32 -4.52
C ASP A 138 -13.50 -16.15 -4.77
N LEU A 139 -13.03 -14.94 -5.07
CA LEU A 139 -11.62 -14.68 -5.36
C LEU A 139 -10.80 -14.24 -4.14
N LEU A 140 -11.37 -13.42 -3.26
CA LEU A 140 -10.65 -12.82 -2.14
C LEU A 140 -11.02 -13.43 -0.79
N GLY A 141 -12.06 -14.26 -0.69
CA GLY A 141 -12.58 -14.77 0.59
C GLY A 141 -11.58 -15.55 1.46
N SER A 142 -10.49 -16.05 0.88
CA SER A 142 -9.39 -16.71 1.61
C SER A 142 -8.23 -15.77 1.96
N THR A 143 -8.21 -14.55 1.42
CA THR A 143 -7.14 -13.56 1.61
C THR A 143 -7.41 -12.69 2.83
N SER A 144 -6.36 -12.06 3.36
CA SER A 144 -6.46 -11.11 4.46
C SER A 144 -7.33 -9.89 4.13
N ILE A 145 -7.39 -9.47 2.86
CA ILE A 145 -8.05 -8.21 2.49
C ILE A 145 -9.56 -8.32 2.28
N TYR A 146 -10.16 -9.51 2.36
CA TYR A 146 -11.58 -9.69 2.09
C TYR A 146 -12.48 -8.77 2.94
N GLY A 147 -12.20 -8.69 4.24
CA GLY A 147 -12.93 -7.82 5.17
C GLY A 147 -12.80 -6.34 4.80
N HIS A 148 -11.60 -5.90 4.41
CA HIS A 148 -11.33 -4.53 3.98
C HIS A 148 -12.12 -4.14 2.74
N VAL A 149 -12.24 -5.06 1.76
CA VAL A 149 -13.02 -4.81 0.53
C VAL A 149 -14.51 -4.63 0.87
N GLN A 150 -15.06 -5.46 1.76
CA GLN A 150 -16.44 -5.35 2.20
C GLN A 150 -16.68 -4.05 2.98
N ALA A 151 -15.77 -3.71 3.89
CA ALA A 151 -15.80 -2.47 4.66
C ALA A 151 -15.77 -1.26 3.72
N ALA A 152 -14.82 -1.19 2.78
CA ALA A 152 -14.71 -0.10 1.80
C ALA A 152 -15.98 0.05 0.96
N LYS A 153 -16.52 -1.05 0.42
CA LYS A 153 -17.74 -1.02 -0.39
C LYS A 153 -18.94 -0.47 0.37
N SER A 154 -19.13 -0.94 1.60
CA SER A 154 -20.25 -0.48 2.45
C SER A 154 -20.03 0.95 2.95
N GLY A 155 -18.80 1.30 3.33
CA GLY A 155 -18.39 2.59 3.85
C GLY A 155 -18.52 3.71 2.82
N THR A 156 -18.07 3.51 1.58
CA THR A 156 -18.23 4.48 0.49
C THR A 156 -19.72 4.81 0.24
N LYS A 157 -20.60 3.81 0.31
CA LYS A 157 -22.05 4.03 0.16
C LYS A 157 -22.65 4.79 1.34
N GLN A 158 -22.22 4.48 2.57
CA GLN A 158 -22.66 5.20 3.76
C GLN A 158 -22.21 6.67 3.73
N ASP A 159 -20.96 6.93 3.34
CA ASP A 159 -20.41 8.28 3.19
C ASP A 159 -21.20 9.08 2.13
N TYR A 160 -21.50 8.47 0.99
CA TYR A 160 -22.35 9.08 -0.05
C TYR A 160 -23.72 9.50 0.49
N GLU A 161 -24.46 8.60 1.15
CA GLU A 161 -25.80 8.91 1.66
C GLU A 161 -25.74 9.99 2.76
N ARG A 162 -24.68 9.98 3.58
CA ARG A 162 -24.47 11.03 4.59
C ARG A 162 -24.21 12.39 3.97
N LEU A 163 -23.32 12.49 2.97
CA LEU A 163 -23.05 13.73 2.24
C LEU A 163 -24.29 14.25 1.54
N LYS A 164 -25.07 13.36 0.92
CA LYS A 164 -26.35 13.68 0.30
C LYS A 164 -27.35 14.25 1.31
N GLY A 165 -27.43 13.67 2.51
CA GLY A 165 -28.26 14.19 3.60
C GLY A 165 -27.84 15.60 4.04
N ILE A 166 -26.54 15.85 4.20
CA ILE A 166 -25.99 17.18 4.52
C ILE A 166 -26.37 18.19 3.42
N PHE A 167 -26.20 17.82 2.16
CA PHE A 167 -26.55 18.66 1.02
C PHE A 167 -28.04 19.02 1.01
N GLN A 168 -28.92 18.02 1.17
CA GLN A 168 -30.37 18.19 1.17
C GLN A 168 -30.86 19.11 2.30
N ASN A 169 -30.26 18.99 3.49
CA ASN A 169 -30.60 19.85 4.62
C ASN A 169 -30.25 21.33 4.37
N GLN A 170 -29.18 21.60 3.61
CA GLN A 170 -28.73 22.97 3.32
C GLN A 170 -29.43 23.59 2.11
N HIS A 171 -29.91 22.77 1.18
CA HIS A 171 -30.50 23.19 -0.08
C HIS A 171 -32.01 22.95 -0.12
N GLN A 172 -32.69 22.94 1.03
CA GLN A 172 -34.15 22.81 1.09
C GLN A 172 -34.81 23.91 0.23
N GLY A 173 -35.54 23.51 -0.82
CA GLY A 173 -36.19 24.43 -1.75
C GLY A 173 -35.35 24.88 -2.95
N SER A 174 -34.10 24.43 -3.10
CA SER A 174 -33.28 24.63 -4.29
C SER A 174 -33.56 23.57 -5.35
N SER A 175 -33.42 23.93 -6.64
CA SER A 175 -33.47 22.99 -7.76
C SER A 175 -32.17 22.23 -8.01
N SER A 176 -31.13 22.49 -7.21
CA SER A 176 -29.81 21.84 -7.33
C SER A 176 -29.90 20.35 -6.97
N SER A 177 -29.45 19.48 -7.86
CA SER A 177 -29.36 18.03 -7.62
C SER A 177 -28.01 17.64 -7.04
N PHE A 178 -27.99 16.69 -6.10
CA PHE A 178 -26.77 16.03 -5.65
C PHE A 178 -26.25 15.06 -6.74
N PRO A 179 -24.92 14.87 -6.89
CA PRO A 179 -24.39 13.91 -7.86
C PRO A 179 -24.92 12.48 -7.64
N SER A 180 -24.99 11.69 -8.71
CA SER A 180 -25.35 10.28 -8.61
C SER A 180 -24.25 9.48 -7.90
N PHE A 181 -24.62 8.35 -7.27
CA PHE A 181 -23.65 7.48 -6.61
C PHE A 181 -22.54 6.99 -7.56
N PRO A 182 -22.83 6.47 -8.78
CA PRO A 182 -21.76 6.05 -9.70
C PRO A 182 -20.77 7.17 -10.03
N LYS A 183 -21.26 8.39 -10.26
CA LYS A 183 -20.38 9.51 -10.57
C LYS A 183 -19.54 9.94 -9.36
N PHE A 184 -20.12 9.95 -8.16
CA PHE A 184 -19.37 10.17 -6.93
C PHE A 184 -18.28 9.11 -6.74
N ASP A 185 -18.64 7.84 -6.97
CA ASP A 185 -17.75 6.70 -6.80
C ASP A 185 -16.58 6.67 -7.80
N ASP A 186 -16.81 7.11 -9.05
CA ASP A 186 -15.76 7.37 -10.04
C ASP A 186 -14.77 8.45 -9.55
N MET A 187 -15.29 9.54 -9.01
CA MET A 187 -14.43 10.64 -8.55
C MET A 187 -13.69 10.28 -7.26
N LEU A 188 -14.30 9.49 -6.38
CA LEU A 188 -13.60 8.95 -5.22
C LEU A 188 -12.51 7.98 -5.65
N ALA A 189 -12.75 7.09 -6.62
CA ALA A 189 -11.72 6.24 -7.22
C ALA A 189 -10.56 7.05 -7.80
N ALA A 190 -10.87 8.14 -8.52
CA ALA A 190 -9.85 9.03 -9.05
C ALA A 190 -9.03 9.66 -7.92
N VAL A 191 -9.67 10.19 -6.89
CA VAL A 191 -8.98 10.80 -5.74
C VAL A 191 -8.09 9.78 -5.02
N THR A 192 -8.60 8.61 -4.64
CA THR A 192 -7.83 7.61 -3.87
C THR A 192 -6.64 7.04 -4.63
N SER A 193 -6.72 6.99 -5.97
CA SER A 193 -5.66 6.45 -6.83
C SER A 193 -4.65 7.48 -7.33
N ARG A 194 -4.94 8.78 -7.23
CA ARG A 194 -4.18 9.84 -7.93
C ARG A 194 -3.81 11.05 -7.08
N ALA A 195 -4.36 11.18 -5.87
CA ALA A 195 -4.05 12.30 -5.01
C ALA A 195 -2.63 12.20 -4.45
N PHE A 196 -1.94 13.34 -4.41
CA PHE A 196 -0.62 13.50 -3.82
C PHE A 196 -0.78 14.19 -2.47
N GLN A 197 0.01 13.76 -1.50
CA GLN A 197 0.23 14.52 -0.27
C GLN A 197 0.93 15.83 -0.66
N ILE A 198 0.34 16.99 -0.31
CA ILE A 198 0.89 18.31 -0.66
C ILE A 198 1.33 19.13 0.56
N GLY A 199 0.90 18.78 1.76
CA GLY A 199 1.29 19.45 3.01
C GLY A 199 2.11 18.56 3.95
N THR A 200 2.58 19.16 5.05
CA THR A 200 3.15 18.43 6.19
C THR A 200 2.07 17.82 7.10
N ILE A 201 0.83 18.26 6.95
CA ILE A 201 -0.32 17.77 7.72
C ILE A 201 -0.87 16.52 7.01
N GLU A 202 -0.95 15.42 7.74
CA GLU A 202 -1.55 14.17 7.27
C GLU A 202 -2.95 14.41 6.68
N GLY A 203 -3.21 13.86 5.49
CA GLY A 203 -4.51 13.98 4.82
C GLY A 203 -4.72 15.31 4.06
N ASP A 204 -3.71 16.19 4.03
CA ASP A 204 -3.67 17.32 3.11
C ASP A 204 -3.20 16.88 1.72
N VAL A 205 -4.17 16.40 0.94
CA VAL A 205 -3.95 15.83 -0.39
C VAL A 205 -4.57 16.70 -1.49
N ALA A 206 -3.99 16.63 -2.69
CA ALA A 206 -4.54 17.25 -3.89
C ALA A 206 -4.28 16.40 -5.14
N LEU A 207 -5.15 16.53 -6.13
CA LEU A 207 -4.86 16.00 -7.47
C LEU A 207 -3.96 16.98 -8.20
N VAL A 208 -2.88 16.47 -8.79
CA VAL A 208 -1.89 17.26 -9.53
C VAL A 208 -2.02 16.89 -11.01
N PRO A 209 -2.68 17.73 -11.82
CA PRO A 209 -2.92 17.42 -13.22
C PRO A 209 -1.64 17.08 -13.98
N LEU A 210 -1.72 16.15 -14.93
CA LEU A 210 -0.60 15.61 -15.71
C LEU A 210 0.38 14.75 -14.90
N LEU A 211 0.77 15.15 -13.70
CA LEU A 211 1.68 14.35 -12.89
C LEU A 211 1.07 12.99 -12.51
N ASP A 212 -0.24 12.98 -12.24
CA ASP A 212 -1.02 11.78 -11.94
C ASP A 212 -1.19 10.81 -13.12
N LEU A 213 -0.67 11.14 -14.30
CA LEU A 213 -0.56 10.23 -15.45
C LEU A 213 0.73 9.40 -15.42
N CYS A 214 1.68 9.71 -14.53
CA CYS A 214 2.93 8.96 -14.41
C CYS A 214 2.66 7.62 -13.71
N ASN A 215 3.12 6.54 -14.34
CA ASN A 215 2.95 5.19 -13.82
C ASN A 215 3.88 4.92 -12.63
N HIS A 216 3.42 4.01 -11.77
CA HIS A 216 4.23 3.47 -10.68
C HIS A 216 5.23 2.45 -11.21
N SER A 217 6.45 2.49 -10.69
CA SER A 217 7.35 1.36 -10.81
C SER A 217 8.25 1.22 -9.59
N ARG A 218 8.41 -0.01 -9.13
CA ARG A 218 9.29 -0.39 -8.01
C ARG A 218 9.82 -1.81 -8.20
N GLY A 219 10.91 -2.15 -7.52
CA GLY A 219 11.52 -3.47 -7.53
C GLY A 219 12.84 -3.55 -8.31
N LYS A 220 13.43 -4.75 -8.33
CA LYS A 220 14.82 -5.02 -8.74
C LYS A 220 15.23 -4.48 -10.11
N ASP A 221 14.33 -4.52 -11.08
CA ASP A 221 14.63 -4.18 -12.48
C ASP A 221 14.20 -2.77 -12.90
N MET A 222 13.55 -2.01 -12.01
CA MET A 222 12.90 -0.76 -12.42
C MET A 222 13.27 0.40 -11.52
N LYS A 223 13.68 1.50 -12.13
CA LYS A 223 14.11 2.72 -11.43
C LYS A 223 13.16 3.84 -11.75
N ARG A 224 12.70 4.55 -10.71
CA ARG A 224 12.09 5.88 -10.89
C ARG A 224 13.05 6.73 -11.72
N ASN A 225 12.48 7.49 -12.65
CA ASN A 225 13.27 8.37 -13.52
C ASN A 225 12.87 9.84 -13.37
N VAL A 226 11.85 10.10 -12.53
CA VAL A 226 11.44 11.41 -12.06
C VAL A 226 11.27 11.42 -10.53
N SER A 227 11.47 12.58 -9.93
CA SER A 227 11.17 12.87 -8.51
C SER A 227 10.36 14.16 -8.43
N TYR A 228 9.57 14.31 -7.36
CA TYR A 228 8.86 15.54 -7.06
C TYR A 228 9.23 16.04 -5.66
N GLN A 229 9.12 17.35 -5.47
CA GLN A 229 9.29 18.02 -4.19
C GLN A 229 8.23 19.12 -4.05
N ILE A 230 7.71 19.31 -2.85
CA ILE A 230 6.90 20.49 -2.53
C ILE A 230 7.83 21.57 -1.99
N VAL A 231 7.74 22.77 -2.55
CA VAL A 231 8.52 23.96 -2.19
C VAL A 231 7.54 25.04 -1.72
N GLY A 232 7.91 25.82 -0.70
CA GLY A 232 7.02 26.86 -0.15
C GLY A 232 5.90 26.32 0.76
N SER A 233 6.11 25.14 1.36
CA SER A 233 5.21 24.58 2.39
C SER A 233 5.61 24.96 3.81
N ASP A 234 6.81 25.51 4.00
CA ASP A 234 7.33 25.87 5.32
C ASP A 234 6.70 27.18 5.78
N ALA A 235 6.26 27.24 7.04
CA ALA A 235 5.63 28.44 7.60
C ALA A 235 6.56 29.68 7.60
N GLU A 236 7.87 29.47 7.46
CA GLU A 236 8.89 30.53 7.38
C GLU A 236 9.19 30.98 5.94
N ASP A 237 8.75 30.22 4.93
CA ASP A 237 8.91 30.58 3.51
C ASP A 237 7.67 31.37 3.04
N GLU A 238 7.86 32.65 2.75
CA GLU A 238 6.80 33.50 2.17
C GLU A 238 6.48 33.11 0.71
N SER A 239 7.26 32.20 0.10
CA SER A 239 7.04 31.76 -1.27
C SER A 239 5.78 30.89 -1.38
N PRO A 240 4.97 31.07 -2.44
CA PRO A 240 3.75 30.29 -2.60
C PRO A 240 4.09 28.81 -2.84
N GLN A 241 3.33 27.94 -2.17
CA GLN A 241 3.43 26.49 -2.30
C GLN A 241 3.33 26.06 -3.77
N ARG A 242 4.30 25.25 -4.19
CA ARG A 242 4.38 24.66 -5.53
C ARG A 242 4.99 23.27 -5.49
N MET A 243 4.58 22.40 -6.41
CA MET A 243 5.21 21.11 -6.62
C MET A 243 6.15 21.19 -7.82
N VAL A 244 7.40 20.80 -7.62
CA VAL A 244 8.47 20.82 -8.61
C VAL A 244 8.83 19.38 -8.97
N VAL A 245 8.86 19.05 -10.25
CA VAL A 245 9.18 17.70 -10.75
C VAL A 245 10.42 17.75 -11.63
N ARG A 246 11.42 16.92 -11.31
CA ARG A 246 12.69 16.85 -12.03
C ARG A 246 13.00 15.43 -12.48
N SER A 247 13.75 15.30 -13.57
CA SER A 247 14.34 14.02 -13.97
C SER A 247 15.47 13.63 -13.01
N VAL A 248 15.51 12.39 -12.53
CA VAL A 248 16.63 11.89 -11.69
C VAL A 248 17.70 11.16 -12.51
N ALA A 249 17.42 10.89 -13.78
CA ALA A 249 18.30 10.18 -14.70
C ALA A 249 18.31 10.87 -16.07
N THR A 250 19.23 10.43 -16.94
CA THR A 250 19.15 10.81 -18.36
C THR A 250 17.99 10.06 -18.99
N LEU A 251 17.08 10.78 -19.65
CA LEU A 251 15.95 10.18 -20.35
C LEU A 251 16.18 10.30 -21.87
N GLN A 252 15.86 9.26 -22.61
CA GLN A 252 15.97 9.20 -24.06
C GLN A 252 14.61 9.41 -24.72
N PRO A 253 14.58 9.82 -26.01
CA PRO A 253 13.34 9.84 -26.77
C PRO A 253 12.62 8.50 -26.72
N GLY A 254 11.33 8.51 -26.38
CA GLY A 254 10.49 7.34 -26.19
C GLY A 254 10.40 6.83 -24.75
N ASP A 255 11.26 7.29 -23.84
CA ASP A 255 11.17 6.93 -22.42
C ASP A 255 9.88 7.49 -21.81
N THR A 256 9.19 6.67 -21.02
CA THR A 256 8.00 7.08 -20.25
C THR A 256 8.43 7.65 -18.90
N LEU A 257 7.70 8.65 -18.38
CA LEU A 257 7.91 9.16 -17.01
C LEU A 257 7.39 8.16 -15.97
N ILE A 258 8.26 7.80 -15.03
CA ILE A 258 8.02 6.78 -14.00
C ILE A 258 8.30 7.36 -12.61
N LEU A 259 7.26 7.35 -11.77
CA LEU A 259 7.32 7.72 -10.36
C LEU A 259 7.32 6.48 -9.46
N THR A 260 7.66 6.68 -8.18
CA THR A 260 7.35 5.73 -7.11
C THR A 260 6.19 6.27 -6.29
N TYR A 261 5.27 5.39 -5.88
CA TYR A 261 4.14 5.74 -5.00
C TYR A 261 4.47 5.44 -3.53
N GLY A 262 5.72 5.07 -3.23
CA GLY A 262 6.14 4.56 -1.93
C GLY A 262 6.19 3.03 -1.88
N ALA A 263 6.51 2.48 -0.71
CA ALA A 263 6.77 1.05 -0.46
C ALA A 263 5.47 0.28 -0.23
N LEU A 264 4.53 0.41 -1.17
CA LEU A 264 3.17 -0.08 -1.00
C LEU A 264 3.08 -1.59 -1.24
N GLY A 265 2.39 -2.28 -0.33
CA GLY A 265 2.04 -3.68 -0.51
C GLY A 265 0.91 -3.87 -1.52
N ASN A 266 0.81 -5.07 -2.09
CA ASN A 266 -0.22 -5.44 -3.07
C ASN A 266 -1.65 -5.23 -2.57
N SER A 267 -1.88 -5.37 -1.26
CA SER A 267 -3.16 -5.01 -0.63
C SER A 267 -3.51 -3.54 -0.83
N GLN A 268 -2.56 -2.64 -0.54
CA GLN A 268 -2.74 -1.19 -0.71
C GLN A 268 -2.82 -0.80 -2.20
N LEU A 269 -1.96 -1.38 -3.03
CA LEU A 269 -1.97 -1.15 -4.47
C LEU A 269 -3.33 -1.54 -5.08
N LEU A 270 -3.88 -2.69 -4.69
CA LEU A 270 -5.16 -3.13 -5.23
C LEU A 270 -6.33 -2.30 -4.70
N LEU A 271 -6.37 -2.04 -3.39
CA LEU A 271 -7.48 -1.32 -2.76
C LEU A 271 -7.56 0.14 -3.19
N ASN A 272 -6.42 0.81 -3.39
CA ASN A 272 -6.37 2.24 -3.68
C ASN A 272 -6.15 2.56 -5.16
N TYR A 273 -5.41 1.72 -5.90
CA TYR A 273 -4.98 1.99 -7.28
C TYR A 273 -5.52 0.97 -8.29
N GLY A 274 -6.07 -0.16 -7.84
CA GLY A 274 -6.69 -1.15 -8.72
C GLY A 274 -5.69 -2.04 -9.47
N PHE A 275 -4.48 -2.23 -8.97
CA PHE A 275 -3.52 -3.17 -9.56
C PHE A 275 -2.66 -3.89 -8.52
N CYS A 276 -1.99 -4.96 -8.94
CA CYS A 276 -0.96 -5.64 -8.15
C CYS A 276 0.34 -5.76 -8.95
N ILE A 277 1.46 -5.83 -8.26
CA ILE A 277 2.79 -6.08 -8.80
C ILE A 277 3.18 -7.52 -8.45
N ALA A 278 3.43 -8.33 -9.47
CA ALA A 278 4.01 -9.66 -9.26
C ALA A 278 5.43 -9.52 -8.70
N HIS A 279 5.76 -10.33 -7.70
CA HIS A 279 7.06 -10.27 -7.02
C HIS A 279 7.38 -8.85 -6.50
N ASN A 280 6.45 -8.26 -5.72
CA ASN A 280 6.61 -6.96 -5.07
C ASN A 280 7.66 -7.01 -3.94
N VAL A 281 8.91 -7.24 -4.35
CA VAL A 281 10.07 -7.53 -3.51
C VAL A 281 11.21 -6.60 -3.94
N GLU A 282 11.88 -6.03 -2.95
CA GLU A 282 13.04 -5.16 -3.13
C GLU A 282 14.31 -5.93 -3.51
N PRO A 283 15.36 -5.24 -4.00
CA PRO A 283 16.63 -5.88 -4.34
C PRO A 283 17.26 -6.69 -3.20
N ASP A 284 17.01 -6.33 -1.94
CA ASP A 284 17.50 -7.01 -0.73
C ASP A 284 16.65 -8.23 -0.30
N GLY A 285 15.57 -8.51 -1.04
CA GLY A 285 14.63 -9.58 -0.73
C GLY A 285 13.51 -9.20 0.23
N SER A 286 13.47 -7.97 0.73
CA SER A 286 12.36 -7.50 1.56
C SER A 286 11.08 -7.42 0.73
N SER A 287 10.00 -8.01 1.25
CA SER A 287 8.67 -7.95 0.65
C SER A 287 8.05 -6.60 0.97
N ASN A 288 7.47 -5.89 0.00
CA ASN A 288 6.58 -4.76 0.31
C ASN A 288 5.20 -5.22 0.75
N ASP A 289 4.86 -6.47 0.47
CA ASP A 289 3.58 -7.06 0.88
C ASP A 289 3.59 -7.42 2.36
N VAL A 290 2.48 -7.10 3.03
CA VAL A 290 2.21 -7.37 4.45
C VAL A 290 1.04 -8.33 4.55
N LEU A 291 1.21 -9.39 5.33
CA LEU A 291 0.15 -10.31 5.70
C LEU A 291 -0.44 -9.91 7.04
N GLU A 292 -1.73 -9.61 7.08
CA GLU A 292 -2.45 -9.42 8.35
C GLU A 292 -2.73 -10.78 8.99
N PHE A 293 -1.88 -11.14 9.94
CA PHE A 293 -1.97 -12.39 10.69
C PHE A 293 -2.76 -12.18 11.96
N VAL A 294 -3.99 -12.68 11.97
CA VAL A 294 -4.96 -12.47 13.04
C VAL A 294 -4.86 -13.60 14.08
N VAL A 295 -4.74 -13.22 15.34
CA VAL A 295 -4.69 -14.12 16.49
C VAL A 295 -5.77 -13.70 17.48
N GLU A 296 -6.75 -14.57 17.71
CA GLU A 296 -7.77 -14.34 18.72
C GLU A 296 -7.25 -14.77 20.11
N VAL A 297 -7.32 -13.85 21.08
CA VAL A 297 -6.88 -14.03 22.47
C VAL A 297 -7.95 -13.46 23.39
N ASP A 298 -8.61 -14.33 24.17
CA ASP A 298 -9.66 -13.91 25.12
C ASP A 298 -10.80 -13.10 24.47
N GLY A 299 -11.24 -13.52 23.29
CA GLY A 299 -12.27 -12.81 22.51
C GLY A 299 -11.77 -11.54 21.80
N LYS A 300 -10.54 -11.09 22.06
CA LYS A 300 -9.91 -9.97 21.34
C LYS A 300 -9.19 -10.42 20.08
N VAL A 301 -9.22 -9.58 19.07
CA VAL A 301 -8.59 -9.84 17.77
C VAL A 301 -7.25 -9.10 17.71
N ILE A 302 -6.14 -9.82 17.87
CA ILE A 302 -4.80 -9.25 17.72
C ILE A 302 -4.36 -9.40 16.26
N MET A 303 -4.20 -8.27 15.55
CA MET A 303 -3.63 -8.25 14.20
C MET A 303 -2.10 -8.09 14.28
N VAL A 304 -1.36 -9.03 13.69
CA VAL A 304 0.10 -8.97 13.56
C VAL A 304 0.47 -8.78 12.09
N PRO A 305 1.07 -7.63 11.70
CA PRO A 305 1.44 -7.37 10.31
C PRO A 305 2.75 -8.08 9.98
N LEU A 306 2.67 -9.27 9.40
CA LEU A 306 3.83 -10.08 9.04
C LEU A 306 4.42 -9.61 7.71
N ARG A 307 5.73 -9.32 7.71
CA ARG A 307 6.49 -8.89 6.52
C ARG A 307 7.74 -9.74 6.35
N ALA A 308 7.84 -10.46 5.23
CA ALA A 308 9.02 -11.28 4.91
C ALA A 308 10.19 -10.42 4.42
N GLY A 309 11.42 -10.79 4.75
CA GLY A 309 12.61 -10.06 4.34
C GLY A 309 13.80 -10.23 5.30
N PRO A 310 14.80 -9.34 5.22
CA PRO A 310 15.88 -9.26 6.20
C PRO A 310 15.36 -9.07 7.62
N LYS A 311 16.19 -9.43 8.61
CA LYS A 311 15.83 -9.37 10.04
C LYS A 311 15.31 -8.00 10.50
N SER A 312 15.79 -6.90 9.91
CA SER A 312 15.37 -5.53 10.23
C SER A 312 13.87 -5.31 9.99
N TYR A 313 13.28 -6.02 9.03
CA TYR A 313 11.86 -5.95 8.70
C TYR A 313 11.05 -7.07 9.35
N SER A 314 11.65 -8.25 9.54
CA SER A 314 10.91 -9.44 9.96
C SER A 314 10.96 -9.73 11.47
N TYR A 315 11.98 -9.25 12.19
CA TYR A 315 12.16 -9.61 13.60
C TYR A 315 11.03 -9.12 14.50
N GLY A 316 10.67 -7.84 14.41
CA GLY A 316 9.65 -7.24 15.27
C GLY A 316 8.26 -7.85 15.07
N CYS A 317 7.86 -8.14 13.82
CA CYS A 317 6.58 -8.80 13.57
C CYS A 317 6.60 -10.29 13.94
N PHE A 318 7.75 -10.95 13.81
CA PHE A 318 7.92 -12.35 14.25
C PHE A 318 7.74 -12.49 15.76
N THR A 319 8.44 -11.68 16.56
CA THR A 319 8.33 -11.72 18.03
C THR A 319 6.91 -11.40 18.49
N LYS A 320 6.26 -10.39 17.91
CA LYS A 320 4.85 -10.06 18.17
C LYS A 320 3.92 -11.25 17.89
N ALA A 321 4.14 -12.00 16.81
CA ALA A 321 3.35 -13.19 16.50
C ALA A 321 3.55 -14.30 17.54
N VAL A 322 4.79 -14.55 17.95
CA VAL A 322 5.09 -15.53 19.02
C VAL A 322 4.44 -15.11 20.34
N ASP A 323 4.51 -13.83 20.71
CA ASP A 323 3.93 -13.33 21.95
C ASP A 323 2.39 -13.34 21.95
N ALA A 324 1.77 -13.05 20.82
CA ALA A 324 0.32 -13.20 20.66
C ALA A 324 -0.10 -14.66 20.87
N PHE A 325 0.65 -15.61 20.31
CA PHE A 325 0.40 -17.04 20.53
C PHE A 325 0.66 -17.48 21.96
N ARG A 326 1.74 -17.02 22.60
CA ARG A 326 2.00 -17.34 24.01
C ARG A 326 0.83 -16.91 24.90
N ARG A 327 0.34 -15.69 24.71
CA ARG A 327 -0.84 -15.18 25.43
C ARG A 327 -2.08 -16.03 25.16
N LYS A 328 -2.33 -16.39 23.91
CA LYS A 328 -3.43 -17.30 23.53
C LYS A 328 -3.39 -18.61 24.32
N MET A 329 -2.21 -19.19 24.45
CA MET A 329 -2.03 -20.47 25.12
C MET A 329 -2.19 -20.37 26.63
N ILE A 330 -1.65 -19.32 27.25
CA ILE A 330 -1.87 -19.03 28.67
C ILE A 330 -3.37 -18.89 28.94
N VAL A 331 -4.10 -18.13 28.12
CA VAL A 331 -5.54 -17.95 28.25
C VAL A 331 -6.30 -19.26 28.06
N GLN A 332 -5.89 -20.13 27.13
CA GLN A 332 -6.52 -21.45 26.95
C GLN A 332 -6.30 -22.36 28.16
N ASP A 333 -5.13 -22.31 28.79
CA ASP A 333 -4.83 -23.06 30.01
C ASP A 333 -5.53 -22.47 31.24
N THR A 334 -5.74 -21.15 31.28
CA THR A 334 -6.42 -20.46 32.39
C THR A 334 -7.92 -20.33 32.25
N ASN A 335 -8.50 -20.45 31.06
CA ASN A 335 -9.96 -20.38 30.86
C ASN A 335 -10.70 -21.69 31.23
N ASP A 336 -9.96 -22.67 31.78
CA ASP A 336 -10.50 -23.61 32.77
C ASP A 336 -10.72 -22.96 34.17
N ALA A 337 -10.48 -21.66 34.31
CA ALA A 337 -10.63 -20.83 35.51
C ALA A 337 -10.78 -19.30 35.21
N HIS A 338 -11.97 -18.91 34.74
CA HIS A 338 -12.62 -17.57 34.83
C HIS A 338 -11.93 -16.24 34.38
N ASP A 339 -12.65 -15.57 33.44
CA ASP A 339 -12.96 -14.13 33.20
C ASP A 339 -11.88 -13.06 32.88
N ALA A 340 -11.73 -12.80 31.56
CA ALA A 340 -12.05 -11.59 30.79
C ALA A 340 -11.54 -10.18 31.21
N PHE A 341 -10.76 -9.56 30.31
CA PHE A 341 -10.65 -8.10 30.18
C PHE A 341 -10.55 -7.66 28.72
N ASP A 342 -11.37 -6.66 28.33
CA ASP A 342 -11.58 -6.19 26.95
C ASP A 342 -10.81 -4.88 26.61
N GLU A 343 -10.41 -4.67 25.35
CA GLU A 343 -9.81 -3.42 24.78
C GLU A 343 -9.34 -3.69 23.33
N ASP A 344 -9.99 -3.03 22.36
CA ASP A 344 -9.72 -3.08 20.91
C ASP A 344 -9.66 -1.65 20.33
N GLY A 345 -8.74 -1.42 19.39
CA GLY A 345 -8.86 -0.38 18.35
C GLY A 345 -7.60 0.45 18.07
N ASP A 346 -6.75 0.02 17.10
CA ASP A 346 -5.78 0.94 16.45
C ASP A 346 -5.22 0.43 15.09
N LEU A 347 -6.09 0.09 14.12
CA LEU A 347 -5.67 -0.43 12.79
C LEU A 347 -5.70 0.63 11.67
N GLU A 348 -6.62 1.59 11.74
CA GLU A 348 -6.73 2.67 10.74
C GLU A 348 -5.51 3.60 10.78
N ARG A 349 -4.90 3.75 11.97
CA ARG A 349 -3.64 4.45 12.19
C ARG A 349 -2.47 3.80 11.45
N PHE A 350 -2.39 2.46 11.43
CA PHE A 350 -1.30 1.73 10.77
C PHE A 350 -1.30 1.87 9.24
N LEU A 351 -2.48 1.86 8.60
CA LEU A 351 -2.58 2.04 7.15
C LEU A 351 -2.16 3.44 6.70
N ASN A 352 -2.24 4.42 7.59
CA ASN A 352 -1.78 5.79 7.33
C ASN A 352 -0.29 5.98 7.64
N GLU A 353 0.23 5.38 8.72
CA GLU A 353 1.65 5.49 9.14
C GLU A 353 2.64 4.95 8.10
N THR A 354 2.25 3.97 7.26
CA THR A 354 3.13 3.45 6.19
C THR A 354 3.35 4.41 5.02
N ARG A 355 2.63 5.53 4.93
CA ARG A 355 2.89 6.58 3.92
C ARG A 355 4.03 7.52 4.32
N GLU A 356 4.45 7.56 5.58
CA GLU A 356 5.33 8.61 6.10
C GLU A 356 6.84 8.31 5.95
N HIS A 357 7.23 7.04 5.78
CA HIS A 357 8.66 6.68 5.86
C HIS A 357 9.47 6.75 4.54
N ASP A 358 8.88 7.09 3.40
CA ASP A 358 9.60 7.17 2.11
C ASP A 358 9.94 8.63 1.67
N ASN A 359 9.59 9.65 2.48
CA ASN A 359 9.99 11.05 2.21
C ASN A 359 11.37 11.43 2.80
N GLU A 360 12.07 10.51 3.47
CA GLU A 360 13.40 10.75 4.06
C GLU A 360 14.59 10.24 3.23
N GLU A 361 14.46 10.03 1.92
CA GLU A 361 15.63 10.05 1.03
C GLU A 361 15.98 11.50 0.64
N HIS A 362 16.21 12.34 1.64
CA HIS A 362 17.11 13.47 1.45
C HIS A 362 18.51 12.90 1.18
N ASN A 363 18.96 13.04 -0.06
CA ASN A 363 20.36 12.84 -0.46
C ASN A 363 21.31 13.51 0.53
N ASN A 364 21.82 12.74 1.48
CA ASN A 364 23.04 13.04 2.18
C ASN A 364 23.82 11.74 2.34
N ASP A 365 24.84 11.59 1.50
CA ASP A 365 25.90 10.60 1.65
C ASP A 365 26.65 10.85 2.97
N SER A 366 26.07 10.41 4.08
CA SER A 366 26.77 10.29 5.35
C SER A 366 26.30 9.03 6.06
N VAL A 367 27.19 8.03 6.00
CA VAL A 367 27.19 6.83 6.84
C VAL A 367 27.00 7.24 8.31
N GLY A 368 25.84 6.93 8.89
CA GLY A 368 25.63 7.13 10.33
C GLY A 368 24.20 6.88 10.81
N GLY A 369 23.95 5.72 11.41
CA GLY A 369 22.95 5.55 12.46
C GLY A 369 21.53 5.16 12.02
N PHE A 370 21.36 3.93 11.54
CA PHE A 370 20.03 3.28 11.47
C PHE A 370 19.87 2.37 12.70
N ASP A 371 19.64 2.96 13.86
CA ASP A 371 19.38 2.26 15.12
C ASP A 371 18.54 3.18 16.01
N THR A 372 17.22 3.14 15.82
CA THR A 372 16.12 3.51 16.74
C THR A 372 14.95 3.94 15.87
N ILE A 373 13.79 3.30 16.05
CA ILE A 373 12.41 3.74 15.79
C ILE A 373 11.59 2.45 15.56
N TYR A 374 11.42 1.72 16.65
CA TYR A 374 10.28 0.87 16.92
C TYR A 374 10.25 0.73 18.45
N GLU A 375 10.01 1.85 19.14
CA GLU A 375 9.52 1.79 20.51
C GLU A 375 8.01 1.64 20.40
N PRO A 376 7.42 0.45 20.71
CA PRO A 376 5.98 0.35 20.81
C PRO A 376 5.54 1.25 21.97
N GLU A 377 4.72 2.25 21.70
CA GLU A 377 4.02 3.01 22.73
C GLU A 377 3.30 2.00 23.66
N GLY A 378 3.83 1.80 24.87
CA GLY A 378 3.26 0.90 25.88
C GLY A 378 4.18 -0.21 26.42
N TRP A 379 5.35 -0.46 25.83
CA TRP A 379 6.35 -1.36 26.44
C TRP A 379 7.34 -0.58 27.30
N LYS A 380 7.06 -0.47 28.59
CA LYS A 380 8.07 -0.09 29.57
C LYS A 380 9.04 -1.25 29.73
N ASP A 381 10.26 -1.05 29.25
CA ASP A 381 11.38 -1.95 29.48
C ASP A 381 11.76 -1.85 30.96
N ASP A 382 11.20 -2.74 31.77
CA ASP A 382 11.61 -2.94 33.15
C ASP A 382 12.97 -3.65 33.13
N GLY A 383 14.03 -2.88 32.88
CA GLY A 383 15.42 -3.29 32.59
C GLY A 383 16.12 -4.11 33.69
N ASN A 384 15.55 -5.24 34.07
CA ASN A 384 16.09 -6.18 35.04
C ASN A 384 16.31 -7.54 34.36
N PHE A 385 17.16 -7.56 33.33
CA PHE A 385 17.70 -8.78 32.75
C PHE A 385 18.69 -9.42 33.73
N ASN A 386 18.16 -10.18 34.68
CA ASN A 386 18.94 -11.05 35.54
C ASN A 386 19.49 -12.21 34.70
N GLU A 387 20.81 -12.41 34.67
CA GLU A 387 21.53 -13.58 34.11
C GLU A 387 21.23 -14.89 34.88
N LYS A 388 19.96 -15.16 35.22
CA LYS A 388 19.57 -16.48 35.70
C LYS A 388 19.54 -17.41 34.50
N GLY A 389 20.49 -18.35 34.47
CA GLY A 389 20.57 -19.39 33.44
C GLY A 389 19.19 -19.95 33.10
N LEU A 390 18.89 -20.04 31.81
CA LEU A 390 17.57 -20.40 31.30
C LEU A 390 17.10 -21.69 31.96
N GLY A 391 16.07 -21.59 32.78
CA GLY A 391 15.41 -22.76 33.34
C GLY A 391 14.90 -23.61 32.18
N SER A 392 15.11 -24.92 32.23
CA SER A 392 14.63 -25.87 31.20
C SER A 392 13.14 -25.77 30.87
N ASN A 393 12.34 -25.15 31.74
CA ASN A 393 10.91 -24.89 31.53
C ASN A 393 10.65 -23.76 30.51
N ASP A 394 11.47 -22.71 30.48
CA ASP A 394 11.29 -21.58 29.55
C ASP A 394 11.55 -22.01 28.10
N VAL A 395 12.55 -22.86 27.87
CA VAL A 395 12.83 -23.44 26.54
C VAL A 395 11.67 -24.33 26.06
N LYS A 396 11.06 -25.11 26.96
CA LYS A 396 9.92 -25.97 26.62
C LYS A 396 8.67 -25.17 26.27
N GLU A 397 8.36 -24.13 27.03
CA GLU A 397 7.23 -23.24 26.78
C GLU A 397 7.40 -22.48 25.46
N GLU A 398 8.61 -21.97 25.20
CA GLU A 398 8.98 -21.34 23.93
C GLU A 398 8.77 -22.28 22.74
N LEU A 399 9.32 -23.50 22.84
CA LEU A 399 9.21 -24.52 21.80
C LEU A 399 7.74 -24.89 21.54
N TYR A 400 6.96 -25.05 22.60
CA TYR A 400 5.52 -25.34 22.50
C TYR A 400 4.76 -24.20 21.80
N THR A 401 5.05 -22.94 22.16
CA THR A 401 4.47 -21.75 21.52
C THR A 401 4.79 -21.72 20.02
N LEU A 402 6.06 -21.92 19.68
CA LEU A 402 6.55 -21.92 18.30
C LEU A 402 5.89 -23.02 17.46
N ILE A 403 5.78 -24.24 17.99
CA ILE A 403 5.11 -25.36 17.30
C ILE A 403 3.65 -24.99 16.97
N ASN A 404 2.92 -24.38 17.90
CA ASN A 404 1.53 -23.97 17.68
C ASN A 404 1.41 -22.83 16.67
N LEU A 405 2.31 -21.84 16.72
CA LEU A 405 2.38 -20.78 15.70
C LEU A 405 2.60 -21.38 14.30
N ARG A 406 3.54 -22.32 14.16
CA ARG A 406 3.80 -23.02 12.88
C ARG A 406 2.55 -23.76 12.40
N GLN A 407 1.86 -24.46 13.28
CA GLN A 407 0.64 -25.20 12.91
C GLN A 407 -0.45 -24.28 12.36
N GLU A 408 -0.66 -23.11 12.98
CA GLU A 408 -1.64 -22.14 12.46
C GLU A 408 -1.19 -21.53 11.12
N LEU A 409 0.11 -21.21 10.97
CA LEU A 409 0.66 -20.75 9.69
C LEU A 409 0.42 -21.79 8.59
N VAL A 410 0.75 -23.07 8.84
CA VAL A 410 0.53 -24.17 7.87
C VAL A 410 -0.96 -24.38 7.57
N LYS A 411 -1.83 -24.27 8.56
CA LYS A 411 -3.28 -24.34 8.38
C LYS A 411 -3.76 -23.22 7.45
N ARG A 412 -3.31 -21.99 7.66
CA ARG A 412 -3.64 -20.84 6.80
C ARG A 412 -3.10 -21.01 5.37
N LEU A 413 -1.89 -21.57 5.23
CA LEU A 413 -1.32 -21.92 3.92
C LEU A 413 -2.24 -22.87 3.15
N LYS A 414 -2.73 -23.94 3.79
CA LYS A 414 -3.66 -24.92 3.19
C LYS A 414 -4.99 -24.27 2.78
N THR A 415 -5.52 -23.34 3.57
CA THR A 415 -6.71 -22.57 3.21
C THR A 415 -6.50 -21.77 1.92
N LEU A 416 -5.34 -21.13 1.74
CA LEU A 416 -5.01 -20.41 0.51
C LEU A 416 -4.86 -21.33 -0.70
N GLU A 417 -4.29 -22.52 -0.51
CA GLU A 417 -4.11 -23.51 -1.59
C GLU A 417 -5.43 -24.10 -2.08
N THR A 418 -6.35 -24.37 -1.15
CA THR A 418 -7.68 -24.91 -1.49
C THR A 418 -8.58 -23.90 -2.20
N ALA A 419 -8.30 -22.60 -2.10
CA ALA A 419 -9.08 -21.54 -2.76
C ALA A 419 -8.81 -21.41 -4.28
N GLY A 420 -7.92 -22.24 -4.86
CA GLY A 420 -7.58 -22.26 -6.29
C GLY A 420 -6.69 -21.09 -6.72
N CYS A 421 -5.98 -21.08 -7.86
CA CYS A 421 -5.53 -22.10 -8.80
C CYS A 421 -4.01 -21.86 -8.97
N ASP A 422 -3.21 -22.89 -9.22
CA ASP A 422 -1.77 -22.79 -9.53
C ASP A 422 -1.51 -22.16 -10.92
N ASP A 423 -2.38 -21.24 -11.34
CA ASP A 423 -2.23 -20.55 -12.60
C ASP A 423 -0.91 -19.78 -12.59
N PRO A 424 -0.10 -19.91 -13.66
CA PRO A 424 1.12 -19.15 -13.77
C PRO A 424 0.78 -17.67 -13.58
N ILE A 425 1.57 -16.97 -12.77
CA ILE A 425 1.44 -15.53 -12.53
C ILE A 425 1.80 -14.80 -13.83
N SER A 426 0.90 -14.82 -14.80
CA SER A 426 0.95 -13.94 -15.96
C SER A 426 0.12 -12.72 -15.63
N VAL A 427 0.81 -11.63 -15.28
CA VAL A 427 0.16 -10.33 -15.14
C VAL A 427 -0.22 -9.88 -16.54
N SER A 428 -1.47 -10.07 -16.93
CA SER A 428 -2.02 -9.38 -18.11
C SER A 428 -2.14 -7.89 -17.78
N THR A 429 -1.96 -7.03 -18.78
CA THR A 429 -2.19 -5.59 -18.66
C THR A 429 -3.68 -5.23 -18.50
N GLU A 430 -4.58 -6.16 -18.80
CA GLU A 430 -6.02 -5.98 -18.61
C GLU A 430 -6.43 -6.23 -17.16
N SER A 431 -7.38 -5.42 -16.68
CA SER A 431 -8.00 -5.55 -15.37
C SER A 431 -8.66 -6.92 -15.24
N ASN A 432 -7.96 -7.83 -14.57
CA ASN A 432 -8.39 -9.20 -14.37
C ASN A 432 -8.42 -9.49 -12.85
N PRO A 433 -9.60 -9.41 -12.21
CA PRO A 433 -9.76 -9.69 -10.79
C PRO A 433 -9.13 -11.01 -10.34
N ALA A 434 -9.18 -12.05 -11.17
CA ALA A 434 -8.60 -13.35 -10.86
C ALA A 434 -7.07 -13.30 -10.84
N ALA A 435 -6.46 -12.54 -11.74
CA ALA A 435 -5.00 -12.34 -11.75
C ALA A 435 -4.53 -11.58 -10.50
N TYR A 436 -5.22 -10.52 -10.10
CA TYR A 436 -4.89 -9.79 -8.87
C TYR A 436 -5.06 -10.65 -7.61
N ALA A 437 -6.15 -11.43 -7.53
CA ALA A 437 -6.35 -12.39 -6.44
C ALA A 437 -5.26 -13.48 -6.40
N ALA A 438 -4.78 -13.94 -7.57
CA ALA A 438 -3.66 -14.89 -7.64
C ALA A 438 -2.35 -14.27 -7.11
N VAL A 439 -2.04 -13.02 -7.49
CA VAL A 439 -0.85 -12.30 -6.97
C VAL A 439 -0.91 -12.14 -5.45
N LEU A 440 -2.06 -11.72 -4.91
CA LEU A 440 -2.26 -11.58 -3.46
C LEU A 440 -2.08 -12.92 -2.73
N ARG A 441 -2.74 -13.98 -3.19
CA ARG A 441 -2.59 -15.32 -2.59
C ARG A 441 -1.15 -15.81 -2.66
N HIS A 442 -0.46 -15.61 -3.78
CA HIS A 442 0.94 -15.98 -3.89
C HIS A 442 1.81 -15.24 -2.87
N SER A 443 1.60 -13.93 -2.73
CA SER A 443 2.31 -13.11 -1.76
C SER A 443 2.06 -13.54 -0.31
N GLU A 444 0.80 -13.79 0.05
CA GLU A 444 0.45 -14.28 1.39
C GLU A 444 1.08 -15.66 1.66
N ARG A 445 1.02 -16.59 0.69
CA ARG A 445 1.66 -17.91 0.79
C ARG A 445 3.17 -17.78 1.02
N ARG A 446 3.84 -16.88 0.29
CA ARG A 446 5.28 -16.62 0.45
C ARG A 446 5.60 -16.13 1.86
N THR A 447 4.83 -15.17 2.38
CA THR A 447 5.02 -14.64 3.73
C THR A 447 4.78 -15.70 4.80
N ILE A 448 3.71 -16.49 4.67
CA ILE A 448 3.43 -17.62 5.58
C ILE A 448 4.57 -18.64 5.56
N TYR A 449 5.05 -19.02 4.36
CA TYR A 449 6.15 -19.95 4.20
C TYR A 449 7.42 -19.43 4.88
N PHE A 450 7.78 -18.16 4.66
CA PHE A 450 8.93 -17.52 5.30
C PHE A 450 8.90 -17.67 6.83
N PHE A 451 7.79 -17.29 7.47
CA PHE A 451 7.68 -17.37 8.93
C PHE A 451 7.59 -18.81 9.45
N ALA A 452 6.91 -19.72 8.73
CA ALA A 452 6.90 -21.13 9.09
C ALA A 452 8.31 -21.74 9.08
N ARG A 453 9.13 -21.40 8.07
CA ARG A 453 10.54 -21.82 7.98
C ARG A 453 11.40 -21.19 9.09
N ALA A 454 11.18 -19.92 9.42
CA ALA A 454 11.86 -19.28 10.55
C ALA A 454 11.57 -20.01 11.87
N VAL A 455 10.30 -20.34 12.12
CA VAL A 455 9.90 -21.12 13.30
C VAL A 455 10.60 -22.49 13.34
N GLU A 456 10.60 -23.22 12.23
CA GLU A 456 11.27 -24.53 12.15
C GLU A 456 12.75 -24.44 12.53
N LYS A 457 13.47 -23.44 12.03
CA LYS A 457 14.88 -23.23 12.34
C LYS A 457 15.13 -22.89 13.81
N VAL A 458 14.24 -22.10 14.43
CA VAL A 458 14.31 -21.85 15.88
C VAL A 458 14.05 -23.14 16.66
N CYS A 459 13.01 -23.90 16.31
CA CYS A 459 12.69 -25.17 16.97
C CYS A 459 13.82 -26.21 16.87
N GLN A 460 14.47 -26.34 15.71
CA GLN A 460 15.60 -27.26 15.49
C GLN A 460 16.77 -26.94 16.42
N LYS A 461 17.10 -25.65 16.56
CA LYS A 461 18.18 -25.19 17.45
C LYS A 461 17.85 -25.36 18.93
N LEU A 462 16.58 -25.20 19.32
CA LEU A 462 16.13 -25.42 20.70
C LEU A 462 16.03 -26.92 21.08
N SER A 463 15.70 -27.79 20.13
CA SER A 463 15.37 -29.21 20.42
C SER A 463 16.56 -30.16 20.39
N ALA A 464 17.74 -29.71 19.94
CA ALA A 464 19.03 -30.42 19.87
C ALA A 464 19.06 -31.81 19.18
N ASN A 465 17.92 -32.45 18.82
CA ASN A 465 17.88 -33.83 18.33
C ASN A 465 16.62 -34.24 17.53
N ASP A 466 15.68 -33.33 17.24
CA ASP A 466 14.45 -33.74 16.55
C ASP A 466 14.56 -33.52 15.04
N GLU A 467 14.79 -34.62 14.30
CA GLU A 467 14.55 -34.71 12.86
C GLU A 467 13.03 -34.61 12.61
N THR A 468 12.43 -33.48 12.95
CA THR A 468 11.09 -33.14 12.52
C THR A 468 11.11 -33.15 10.99
N LYS A 469 10.42 -34.12 10.42
CA LYS A 469 10.38 -34.36 8.97
C LYS A 469 10.01 -33.07 8.25
N ASN A 470 10.95 -32.55 7.46
CA ASN A 470 10.87 -31.33 6.65
C ASN A 470 9.82 -31.41 5.51
N ASP A 471 9.02 -32.48 5.44
CA ASP A 471 8.31 -32.87 4.21
C ASP A 471 7.00 -32.12 3.95
N GLU A 472 6.46 -31.36 4.92
CA GLU A 472 5.10 -30.81 4.79
C GLU A 472 5.00 -29.44 4.12
N LEU A 473 6.06 -28.62 4.11
CA LEU A 473 6.01 -27.27 3.54
C LEU A 473 6.66 -27.25 2.16
N ARG A 474 5.84 -27.44 1.12
CA ARG A 474 6.26 -27.23 -0.27
C ARG A 474 5.64 -25.94 -0.80
N PHE A 475 6.43 -24.88 -0.83
CA PHE A 475 6.09 -23.65 -1.52
C PHE A 475 6.96 -23.53 -2.78
N PHE A 476 6.33 -23.42 -3.94
CA PHE A 476 7.03 -23.34 -5.21
C PHE A 476 7.32 -21.87 -5.55
N THR A 477 8.57 -21.46 -5.34
CA THR A 477 9.13 -20.22 -5.88
C THR A 477 10.24 -20.54 -6.86
N SER A 478 10.82 -19.51 -7.48
CA SER A 478 12.11 -19.67 -8.17
C SER A 478 13.20 -20.14 -7.21
N THR A 479 14.17 -20.91 -7.69
CA THR A 479 15.34 -21.35 -6.90
C THR A 479 16.03 -20.21 -6.17
N ASP A 480 16.15 -19.04 -6.81
CA ASP A 480 16.80 -17.85 -6.24
C ASP A 480 16.03 -17.32 -5.02
N ASP A 481 14.70 -17.20 -5.13
CA ASP A 481 13.84 -16.77 -4.02
C ASP A 481 13.84 -17.78 -2.87
N PHE A 482 13.86 -19.09 -3.17
CA PHE A 482 14.01 -20.12 -2.14
C PHE A 482 15.32 -19.98 -1.36
N GLN A 483 16.45 -19.82 -2.08
CA GLN A 483 17.75 -19.64 -1.44
C GLN A 483 17.77 -18.38 -0.55
N LEU A 484 17.20 -17.28 -1.05
CA LEU A 484 17.11 -16.02 -0.31
C LEU A 484 16.27 -16.17 0.97
N ILE A 485 15.12 -16.84 0.90
CA ILE A 485 14.29 -17.16 2.07
C ILE A 485 15.08 -18.02 3.07
N GLU A 486 15.81 -19.03 2.59
CA GLU A 486 16.63 -19.88 3.47
C GLU A 486 17.72 -19.08 4.20
N GLU A 487 18.40 -18.17 3.52
CA GLU A 487 19.42 -17.29 4.11
C GLU A 487 18.79 -16.36 5.16
N GLN A 488 17.73 -15.62 4.80
CA GLN A 488 17.07 -14.66 5.68
C GLN A 488 16.41 -15.32 6.90
N THR A 489 15.77 -16.48 6.74
CA THR A 489 15.17 -17.21 7.86
C THR A 489 16.23 -17.81 8.79
N THR A 490 17.40 -18.17 8.27
CA THR A 490 18.55 -18.59 9.10
C THR A 490 19.01 -17.42 9.95
N GLU A 491 19.22 -16.25 9.36
CA GLU A 491 19.62 -15.04 10.07
C GLU A 491 18.58 -14.66 11.14
N LEU A 492 17.30 -14.58 10.77
CA LEU A 492 16.21 -14.27 11.69
C LEU A 492 16.20 -15.23 12.89
N SER A 493 16.34 -16.54 12.64
CA SER A 493 16.38 -17.54 13.72
C SER A 493 17.59 -17.38 14.65
N ASN A 494 18.76 -17.02 14.11
CA ASN A 494 19.96 -16.74 14.91
C ASN A 494 19.71 -15.54 15.83
N VAL A 495 19.25 -14.42 15.25
CA VAL A 495 18.99 -13.19 16.01
C VAL A 495 17.91 -13.40 17.07
N TYR A 496 16.87 -14.17 16.76
CA TYR A 496 15.85 -14.57 17.73
C TYR A 496 16.44 -15.27 18.95
N LEU A 497 17.29 -16.27 18.73
CA LEU A 497 17.89 -17.05 19.80
C LEU A 497 18.88 -16.23 20.64
N VAL A 498 19.67 -15.36 19.99
CA VAL A 498 20.59 -14.46 20.69
C VAL A 498 19.82 -13.49 21.57
N LEU A 499 18.84 -12.77 21.01
CA LEU A 499 18.15 -11.70 21.73
C LEU A 499 17.18 -12.22 22.79
N ARG A 500 16.43 -13.29 22.51
CA ARG A 500 15.45 -13.81 23.48
C ARG A 500 16.01 -14.83 24.45
N LYS A 501 17.02 -15.58 24.04
CA LYS A 501 17.52 -16.72 24.83
C LYS A 501 18.99 -16.63 25.15
N GLY A 502 19.73 -15.59 24.70
CA GLY A 502 21.17 -15.52 24.92
C GLY A 502 21.95 -16.72 24.35
N ILE A 503 21.37 -17.44 23.39
CA ILE A 503 21.98 -18.60 22.73
C ILE A 503 22.70 -18.07 21.49
N MET A 504 24.03 -18.17 21.50
CA MET A 504 24.90 -17.81 20.36
C MET A 504 25.01 -18.92 19.33
#